data_AF-A0A2V2SA50-F1
#
_entry.id   AF-A0A2V2SA50-F1
#
_cell.length_a   1.000
_cell.length_b   1.000
_cell.length_c   1.000
_cell.angle_alpha   90.00
_cell.angle_beta   90.00
_cell.angle_gamma   90.00
#
_symmetry.space_group_name_H-M   'P 1'
#
loop_
_entity.id
_entity.type
_entity.pdbx_description
1 polymer ?
#
loop_
_entity_poly.entity_id
_entity_poly.type
_entity_poly.pdbx_seq_one_letter_code
_entity_poly.pdbx_strand_id
1 'polypeptide(L)'
;MNDKTKTMNDHLKILKYSGVLLVIVGAISLARGLDHLLRAPVGLISFNITGTLPLLAGIFLIRGSLRVAGWVWWGAALFVPLCIAWCAMNILVTPPGLILAQLRLSPGALLWGIGYSAGMTGSLIWLVRSLRCEAVLQARLSQGLRLLSLRAPVVLGCVLSLPMAFFLLCVANGPEAQHAKAIACQNLGPAYQYFANSQYIRSGPLGKNIAVNVVAYNDREMRMVPVQWCEARAGAVAQTQTSPNLELPATGQDTWRIGGTDYRIEGTAIITLANGDLMPIVKARCDFVPGKQHEALARPLAKYAVDHGYTIREASNNGLRQQVSPNIGIAFIYKPDPGSGRARCWRYSFDIQELRCPQSAGTLALAH
;
A
#
# COMPACT_ATOMS: atom_id res chain seq x y z
N MET A 1 -2.53 39.49 -47.29
CA MET A 1 -2.53 39.20 -45.83
C MET A 1 -1.62 37.99 -45.61
N ASN A 2 -0.50 38.22 -44.94
CA ASN A 2 0.75 37.44 -45.04
C ASN A 2 0.63 35.97 -44.60
N ASP A 3 1.20 35.06 -45.37
CA ASP A 3 1.33 33.64 -45.03
C ASP A 3 1.95 33.42 -43.63
N LYS A 4 2.90 34.30 -43.26
CA LYS A 4 3.51 34.36 -41.92
C LYS A 4 2.50 34.61 -40.78
N THR A 5 1.49 35.46 -40.95
CA THR A 5 0.51 35.74 -39.88
C THR A 5 -0.49 34.61 -39.71
N LYS A 6 -0.76 33.85 -40.78
CA LYS A 6 -1.57 32.62 -40.73
C LYS A 6 -0.87 31.52 -39.94
N THR A 7 0.39 31.21 -40.29
CA THR A 7 1.22 30.23 -39.55
C THR A 7 1.45 30.63 -38.09
N MET A 8 1.51 31.95 -37.80
CA MET A 8 1.69 32.46 -36.44
C MET A 8 0.43 32.27 -35.56
N ASN A 9 -0.78 32.33 -36.14
CA ASN A 9 -2.00 32.05 -35.39
C ASN A 9 -2.27 30.54 -35.22
N ASP A 10 -1.84 29.73 -36.17
CA ASP A 10 -2.14 28.29 -36.15
C ASP A 10 -1.37 27.53 -35.07
N HIS A 11 -0.09 27.84 -34.84
CA HIS A 11 0.67 27.18 -33.76
C HIS A 11 0.13 27.55 -32.37
N LEU A 12 -0.32 28.80 -32.15
CA LEU A 12 -0.92 29.22 -30.88
C LEU A 12 -2.22 28.47 -30.57
N LYS A 13 -3.07 28.21 -31.58
CA LYS A 13 -4.28 27.39 -31.41
C LYS A 13 -3.93 25.97 -30.97
N ILE A 14 -2.94 25.36 -31.63
CA ILE A 14 -2.49 23.98 -31.31
C ILE A 14 -1.92 23.89 -29.90
N LEU A 15 -1.11 24.87 -29.49
CA LEU A 15 -0.58 24.96 -28.12
C LEU A 15 -1.71 25.10 -27.09
N LYS A 16 -2.71 25.95 -27.35
CA LYS A 16 -3.87 26.12 -26.46
C LYS A 16 -4.68 24.83 -26.33
N TYR A 17 -5.03 24.16 -27.42
CA TYR A 17 -5.78 22.90 -27.35
C TYR A 17 -5.01 21.81 -26.60
N SER A 18 -3.72 21.66 -26.90
CA SER A 18 -2.85 20.70 -26.20
C SER A 18 -2.72 21.04 -24.71
N GLY A 19 -2.64 22.33 -24.38
CA GLY A 19 -2.56 22.82 -23.02
C GLY A 19 -3.85 22.60 -22.22
N VAL A 20 -5.01 22.85 -22.82
CA VAL A 20 -6.33 22.57 -22.21
C VAL A 20 -6.48 21.08 -21.90
N LEU A 21 -6.13 20.21 -22.84
CA LEU A 21 -6.15 18.75 -22.62
C LEU A 21 -5.30 18.37 -21.40
N LEU A 22 -4.07 18.89 -21.30
CA LEU A 22 -3.17 18.61 -20.18
C LEU A 22 -3.68 19.15 -18.84
N VAL A 23 -4.30 20.33 -18.82
CA VAL A 23 -4.92 20.87 -17.61
C VAL A 23 -6.07 19.97 -17.15
N ILE A 24 -6.93 19.52 -18.06
CA ILE A 24 -8.05 18.62 -17.72
C ILE A 24 -7.51 17.29 -17.17
N VAL A 25 -6.57 16.65 -17.87
CA VAL A 25 -5.97 15.38 -17.43
C VAL A 25 -5.24 15.53 -16.09
N GLY A 26 -4.49 16.62 -15.92
CA GLY A 26 -3.79 16.95 -14.68
C GLY A 26 -4.76 17.16 -13.51
N ALA A 27 -5.85 17.92 -13.73
CA ALA A 27 -6.88 18.17 -12.72
C ALA A 27 -7.59 16.89 -12.28
N ILE A 28 -7.98 16.03 -13.22
CA ILE A 28 -8.60 14.72 -12.91
C ILE A 28 -7.64 13.85 -12.10
N SER A 29 -6.36 13.81 -12.49
CA SER A 29 -5.34 13.02 -11.80
C SER A 29 -5.07 13.54 -10.39
N LEU A 30 -5.07 14.87 -10.21
CA LEU A 30 -4.91 15.51 -8.92
C LEU A 30 -6.12 15.24 -8.01
N ALA A 31 -7.35 15.35 -8.53
CA ALA A 31 -8.57 15.04 -7.79
C ALA A 31 -8.60 13.59 -7.31
N ARG A 32 -8.20 12.64 -8.16
CA ARG A 32 -8.03 11.22 -7.76
C ARG A 32 -6.94 11.04 -6.71
N GLY A 33 -5.82 11.73 -6.84
CA GLY A 33 -4.75 11.72 -5.83
C GLY A 33 -5.25 12.23 -4.48
N LEU A 34 -6.07 13.28 -4.49
CA LEU A 34 -6.64 13.87 -3.29
C LEU A 34 -7.67 12.94 -2.64
N ASP A 35 -8.57 12.31 -3.40
CA ASP A 35 -9.51 11.31 -2.87
C ASP A 35 -8.77 10.14 -2.22
N HIS A 36 -7.71 9.65 -2.86
CA HIS A 36 -6.83 8.64 -2.26
C HIS A 36 -6.15 9.12 -0.98
N LEU A 37 -5.67 10.36 -0.93
CA LEU A 37 -5.05 10.93 0.26
C LEU A 37 -6.04 11.07 1.41
N LEU A 38 -7.27 11.50 1.12
CA LEU A 38 -8.34 11.67 2.12
C LEU A 38 -8.82 10.32 2.68
N ARG A 39 -8.74 9.25 1.88
CA ARG A 39 -9.08 7.88 2.31
C ARG A 39 -7.88 7.09 2.82
N ALA A 40 -6.67 7.65 2.73
CA ALA A 40 -5.47 6.97 3.17
C ALA A 40 -5.44 6.89 4.71
N PRO A 41 -4.99 5.77 5.29
CA PRO A 41 -4.78 5.69 6.72
C PRO A 41 -3.74 6.72 7.18
N VAL A 42 -3.97 7.27 8.38
CA VAL A 42 -3.20 8.38 8.96
C VAL A 42 -1.69 8.06 8.94
N GLY A 43 -0.89 8.95 8.34
CA GLY A 43 0.59 8.83 8.27
C GLY A 43 1.17 8.47 6.89
N LEU A 44 0.33 8.27 5.86
CA LEU A 44 0.77 8.09 4.48
C LEU A 44 0.50 9.35 3.65
N ILE A 45 1.44 10.31 3.68
CA ILE A 45 1.43 11.43 2.74
C ILE A 45 2.03 10.93 1.42
N SER A 46 1.19 10.63 0.43
CA SER A 46 1.64 10.40 -0.94
C SER A 46 1.37 11.65 -1.78
N PHE A 47 2.43 12.39 -2.14
CA PHE A 47 2.30 13.49 -3.08
C PHE A 47 2.14 12.93 -4.49
N ASN A 48 0.97 13.13 -5.09
CA ASN A 48 0.71 12.70 -6.46
C ASN A 48 1.35 13.68 -7.47
N ILE A 49 2.67 13.55 -7.68
CA ILE A 49 3.44 14.30 -8.68
C ILE A 49 2.90 14.11 -10.12
N THR A 50 2.16 13.04 -10.35
CA THR A 50 1.60 12.66 -11.64
C THR A 50 0.55 13.66 -12.14
N GLY A 51 -0.17 14.34 -11.24
CA GLY A 51 -1.18 15.34 -11.60
C GLY A 51 -0.65 16.76 -11.76
N THR A 52 0.39 17.13 -10.99
CA THR A 52 0.90 18.51 -10.94
C THR A 52 1.72 18.87 -12.18
N LEU A 53 2.55 17.97 -12.69
CA LEU A 53 3.39 18.22 -13.87
C LEU A 53 2.57 18.47 -15.16
N PRO A 54 1.57 17.64 -15.52
CA PRO A 54 0.69 17.92 -16.66
C PRO A 54 -0.05 19.25 -16.52
N LEU A 55 -0.51 19.58 -15.31
CA LEU A 55 -1.26 20.79 -15.05
C LEU A 55 -0.39 22.04 -15.28
N LEU A 56 0.82 22.07 -14.72
CA LEU A 56 1.77 23.17 -14.94
C LEU A 56 2.17 23.27 -16.42
N ALA A 57 2.51 22.15 -17.05
CA ALA A 57 2.85 22.11 -18.46
C ALA A 57 1.69 22.65 -19.33
N GLY A 58 0.46 22.26 -19.02
CA GLY A 58 -0.74 22.71 -19.70
C GLY A 58 -0.94 24.23 -19.61
N ILE A 59 -0.78 24.82 -18.41
CA ILE A 59 -0.84 26.28 -18.21
C ILE A 59 0.21 26.99 -19.05
N PHE A 60 1.45 26.50 -19.07
CA PHE A 60 2.52 27.10 -19.88
C PHE A 60 2.28 26.98 -21.40
N LEU A 61 1.64 25.90 -21.86
CA LEU A 61 1.24 25.76 -23.26
C LEU A 61 0.12 26.72 -23.63
N ILE A 62 -0.88 26.92 -22.76
CA ILE A 62 -1.95 27.90 -22.97
C ILE A 62 -1.36 29.33 -23.08
N ARG A 63 -0.30 29.60 -22.32
CA ARG A 63 0.50 30.85 -22.41
C ARG A 63 1.39 30.96 -23.65
N GLY A 64 1.39 29.95 -24.53
CA GLY A 64 2.16 29.97 -25.78
C GLY A 64 3.65 29.65 -25.61
N SER A 65 4.07 29.02 -24.50
CA SER A 65 5.49 28.71 -24.27
C SER A 65 5.98 27.61 -25.22
N LEU A 66 6.69 28.03 -26.26
CA LEU A 66 7.30 27.11 -27.21
C LEU A 66 8.40 26.26 -26.56
N ARG A 67 9.16 26.77 -25.59
CA ARG A 67 10.14 25.97 -24.84
C ARG A 67 9.48 24.78 -24.16
N VAL A 68 8.38 25.03 -23.45
CA VAL A 68 7.63 23.98 -22.74
C VAL A 68 7.06 22.97 -23.72
N ALA A 69 6.51 23.40 -24.87
CA ALA A 69 6.05 22.47 -25.91
C ALA A 69 7.09 21.41 -26.29
N GLY A 70 8.36 21.77 -26.31
CA GLY A 70 9.49 20.86 -26.58
C GLY A 70 9.60 19.75 -25.55
N TRP A 71 9.62 20.14 -24.28
CA TRP A 71 9.69 19.21 -23.16
C TRP A 71 8.43 18.36 -23.03
N VAL A 72 7.25 18.93 -23.30
CA VAL A 72 6.00 18.18 -23.23
C VAL A 72 5.96 17.08 -24.28
N TRP A 73 6.27 17.36 -25.55
CA TRP A 73 6.24 16.31 -26.56
C TRP A 73 7.35 15.28 -26.33
N TRP A 74 8.52 15.71 -25.84
CA TRP A 74 9.62 14.80 -25.51
C TRP A 74 9.25 13.85 -24.37
N GLY A 75 8.66 14.38 -23.30
CA GLY A 75 8.12 13.58 -22.20
C GLY A 75 6.98 12.67 -22.65
N ALA A 76 6.05 13.16 -23.46
CA ALA A 76 4.97 12.32 -24.00
C ALA A 76 5.52 11.16 -24.85
N ALA A 77 6.53 11.41 -25.69
CA ALA A 77 7.19 10.38 -26.48
C ALA A 77 7.91 9.32 -25.62
N LEU A 78 8.45 9.71 -24.47
CA LEU A 78 9.01 8.79 -23.47
C LEU A 78 7.93 7.89 -22.84
N PHE A 79 6.77 8.47 -22.52
CA PHE A 79 5.68 7.76 -21.83
C PHE A 79 4.85 6.86 -22.77
N VAL A 80 4.85 7.07 -24.09
CA VAL A 80 4.11 6.22 -25.03
C VAL A 80 4.52 4.74 -24.93
N PRO A 81 5.82 4.36 -25.05
CA PRO A 81 6.25 2.98 -24.85
C PRO A 81 5.93 2.42 -23.45
N LEU A 82 5.99 3.25 -22.42
CA LEU A 82 5.65 2.85 -21.04
C LEU A 82 4.17 2.51 -20.90
N CYS A 83 3.28 3.33 -21.46
CA CYS A 83 1.84 3.06 -21.47
C CYS A 83 1.49 1.82 -22.30
N ILE A 84 2.11 1.62 -23.46
CA ILE A 84 1.91 0.42 -24.28
C ILE A 84 2.37 -0.82 -23.53
N ALA A 85 3.56 -0.79 -22.92
CA ALA A 85 4.07 -1.90 -22.13
C ALA A 85 3.16 -2.19 -20.92
N TRP A 86 2.66 -1.17 -20.23
CA TRP A 86 1.69 -1.33 -19.15
C TRP A 86 0.40 -2.02 -19.64
N CYS A 87 -0.15 -1.61 -20.78
CA CYS A 87 -1.32 -2.27 -21.38
C CYS A 87 -1.04 -3.75 -21.67
N ALA A 88 0.10 -4.03 -22.32
CA ALA A 88 0.50 -5.38 -22.67
C ALA A 88 0.68 -6.25 -21.42
N MET A 89 1.31 -5.72 -20.37
CA MET A 89 1.53 -6.44 -19.11
C MET A 89 0.21 -6.75 -18.40
N ASN A 90 -0.77 -5.86 -18.41
CA ASN A 90 -2.09 -6.16 -17.83
C ASN A 90 -2.76 -7.35 -18.52
N ILE A 91 -2.52 -7.56 -19.82
CA ILE A 91 -3.07 -8.70 -20.55
C ILE A 91 -2.20 -9.96 -20.33
N LEU A 92 -0.88 -9.82 -20.35
CA LEU A 92 0.06 -10.94 -20.27
C LEU A 92 0.17 -11.55 -18.87
N VAL A 93 0.08 -10.73 -17.82
CA VAL A 93 0.19 -11.18 -16.42
C VAL A 93 -1.14 -11.76 -15.92
N THR A 94 -2.26 -11.27 -16.45
CA THR A 94 -3.59 -11.69 -16.01
C THR A 94 -3.96 -13.05 -16.62
N PRO A 95 -4.34 -14.05 -15.80
CA PRO A 95 -4.76 -15.34 -16.31
C PRO A 95 -5.96 -15.21 -17.27
N PRO A 96 -6.00 -15.95 -18.38
CA PRO A 96 -7.11 -15.88 -19.34
C PRO A 96 -8.48 -16.15 -18.69
N GLY A 97 -8.53 -17.06 -17.71
CA GLY A 97 -9.73 -17.36 -16.94
C GLY A 97 -10.27 -16.14 -16.19
N LEU A 98 -9.38 -15.30 -15.63
CA LEU A 98 -9.79 -14.08 -14.94
C LEU A 98 -10.29 -13.02 -15.91
N ILE A 99 -9.66 -12.87 -17.09
CA ILE A 99 -10.15 -11.97 -18.13
C ILE A 99 -11.56 -12.38 -18.58
N LEU A 100 -11.80 -13.68 -18.77
CA LEU A 100 -13.10 -14.19 -19.15
C LEU A 100 -14.15 -14.00 -18.04
N ALA A 101 -13.77 -14.24 -16.77
CA ALA A 101 -14.62 -13.96 -15.63
C ALA A 101 -14.98 -12.47 -15.54
N GLN A 102 -14.00 -11.57 -15.74
CA GLN A 102 -14.25 -10.13 -15.77
C GLN A 102 -15.16 -9.71 -16.93
N LEU A 103 -14.99 -10.30 -18.11
CA LEU A 103 -15.84 -10.01 -19.26
C LEU A 103 -17.29 -10.46 -19.01
N ARG A 104 -17.51 -11.59 -18.34
CA ARG A 104 -18.84 -12.12 -18.02
C ARG A 104 -19.52 -11.36 -16.88
N LEU A 105 -18.79 -11.12 -15.80
CA LEU A 105 -19.34 -10.64 -14.53
C LEU A 105 -19.30 -9.11 -14.41
N SER A 106 -18.32 -8.46 -15.05
CA SER A 106 -18.13 -7.01 -14.98
C SER A 106 -17.51 -6.43 -16.27
N PRO A 107 -18.16 -6.59 -17.44
CA PRO A 107 -17.59 -6.14 -18.71
C PRO A 107 -17.27 -4.64 -18.71
N GLY A 108 -18.07 -3.83 -18.01
CA GLY A 108 -17.84 -2.40 -17.86
C GLY A 108 -16.51 -2.07 -17.16
N ALA A 109 -16.12 -2.84 -16.14
CA ALA A 109 -14.85 -2.61 -15.44
C ALA A 109 -13.65 -2.96 -16.32
N LEU A 110 -13.73 -4.05 -17.07
CA LEU A 110 -12.71 -4.45 -18.04
C LEU A 110 -12.57 -3.43 -19.16
N LEU A 111 -13.69 -3.04 -19.79
CA LEU A 111 -13.72 -2.02 -20.84
C LEU A 111 -13.22 -0.67 -20.34
N TRP A 112 -13.54 -0.30 -19.10
CA TRP A 112 -13.01 0.90 -18.49
C TRP A 112 -11.49 0.84 -18.31
N GLY A 113 -10.94 -0.29 -17.83
CA GLY A 113 -9.50 -0.46 -17.66
C GLY A 113 -8.72 -0.40 -18.98
N ILE A 114 -9.22 -1.10 -20.00
CA ILE A 114 -8.64 -1.10 -21.35
C ILE A 114 -8.80 0.28 -21.99
N GLY A 115 -10.02 0.84 -21.95
CA GLY A 115 -10.35 2.12 -22.55
C GLY A 115 -9.58 3.28 -21.93
N TYR A 116 -9.38 3.29 -20.61
CA TYR A 116 -8.55 4.27 -19.92
C TYR A 116 -7.09 4.22 -20.41
N SER A 117 -6.52 3.01 -20.49
CA SER A 117 -5.12 2.83 -20.87
C SER A 117 -4.88 3.14 -22.36
N ALA A 118 -5.80 2.71 -23.22
CA ALA A 118 -5.80 3.04 -24.65
C ALA A 118 -6.02 4.54 -24.89
N GLY A 119 -6.95 5.16 -24.17
CA GLY A 119 -7.24 6.59 -24.24
C GLY A 119 -6.04 7.45 -23.80
N MET A 120 -5.35 7.04 -22.74
CA MET A 120 -4.12 7.70 -22.29
C MET A 120 -3.02 7.59 -23.36
N THR A 121 -2.80 6.39 -23.90
CA THR A 121 -1.80 6.16 -24.96
C THR A 121 -2.12 6.99 -26.21
N GLY A 122 -3.38 6.98 -26.65
CA GLY A 122 -3.86 7.76 -27.78
C GLY A 122 -3.70 9.27 -27.56
N SER A 123 -3.96 9.76 -26.35
CA SER A 123 -3.77 11.16 -25.97
C SER A 123 -2.30 11.56 -26.02
N LEU A 124 -1.39 10.71 -25.55
CA LEU A 124 0.06 10.95 -25.63
C LEU A 124 0.54 10.97 -27.08
N ILE A 125 0.11 10.02 -27.91
CA ILE A 125 0.46 9.97 -29.34
C ILE A 125 -0.09 11.21 -30.06
N TRP A 126 -1.34 11.58 -29.78
CA TRP A 126 -1.95 12.79 -30.32
C TRP A 126 -1.15 14.03 -29.90
N LEU A 127 -0.75 14.12 -28.64
CA LEU A 127 0.02 15.25 -28.13
C LEU A 127 1.40 15.36 -28.79
N VAL A 128 2.10 14.23 -28.98
CA VAL A 128 3.36 14.19 -29.74
C VAL A 128 3.15 14.67 -31.18
N ARG A 129 2.08 14.22 -31.85
CA ARG A 129 1.77 14.63 -33.23
C ARG A 129 1.43 16.12 -33.30
N SER A 130 0.57 16.61 -32.42
CA SER A 130 0.11 17.99 -32.37
C SER A 130 1.27 18.97 -32.12
N LEU A 131 2.11 18.70 -31.12
CA LEU A 131 3.24 19.58 -30.77
C LEU A 131 4.44 19.46 -31.73
N ARG A 132 4.47 18.44 -32.60
CA ARG A 132 5.48 18.28 -33.65
C ARG A 132 4.95 18.62 -35.05
N CYS A 133 3.80 19.26 -35.16
CA CYS A 133 3.34 19.78 -36.44
C CYS A 133 4.30 20.87 -36.96
N GLU A 134 4.32 21.05 -38.28
CA GLU A 134 5.25 21.97 -38.94
C GLU A 134 5.12 23.41 -38.42
N ALA A 135 3.90 23.90 -38.18
CA ALA A 135 3.67 25.24 -37.64
C ALA A 135 4.38 25.47 -36.30
N VAL A 136 4.36 24.49 -35.40
CA VAL A 136 5.03 24.57 -34.09
C VAL A 136 6.55 24.43 -34.23
N LEU A 137 7.01 23.54 -35.11
CA LEU A 137 8.45 23.37 -35.36
C LEU A 137 9.08 24.62 -35.99
N GLN A 138 8.42 25.23 -36.98
CA GLN A 138 8.87 26.48 -37.60
C GLN A 138 8.88 27.64 -36.59
N ALA A 139 7.85 27.74 -35.75
CA ALA A 139 7.81 28.76 -34.68
C ALA A 139 8.92 28.58 -33.64
N ARG A 140 9.34 27.33 -33.35
CA ARG A 140 10.49 27.07 -32.48
C ARG A 140 11.80 27.48 -33.14
N LEU A 141 11.99 27.12 -34.42
CA LEU A 141 13.18 27.46 -35.18
C LEU A 141 13.34 28.98 -35.32
N SER A 142 12.25 29.72 -35.57
CA SER A 142 12.28 31.18 -35.65
C SER A 142 12.65 31.87 -34.33
N GLN A 143 12.46 31.20 -33.19
CA GLN A 143 12.94 31.64 -31.87
C GLN A 143 14.34 31.13 -31.51
N GLY A 144 15.05 30.48 -32.44
CA GLY A 144 16.38 29.91 -32.19
C GLY A 144 16.38 28.72 -31.23
N LEU A 145 15.22 28.08 -31.01
CA LEU A 145 15.11 26.93 -30.11
C LEU A 145 15.55 25.66 -30.81
N ARG A 146 16.38 24.85 -30.12
CA ARG A 146 16.81 23.54 -30.61
C ARG A 146 15.61 22.60 -30.80
N LEU A 147 15.64 21.84 -31.90
CA LEU A 147 14.73 20.72 -32.12
C LEU A 147 15.28 19.50 -31.38
N LEU A 148 14.50 18.99 -30.43
CA LEU A 148 14.86 17.77 -29.72
C LEU A 148 14.62 16.56 -30.65
N SER A 149 15.39 15.49 -30.47
CA SER A 149 15.22 14.26 -31.25
C SER A 149 14.06 13.42 -30.70
N LEU A 150 13.28 12.79 -31.59
CA LEU A 150 12.20 11.86 -31.18
C LEU A 150 12.75 10.48 -30.79
N ARG A 151 13.88 10.07 -31.37
CA ARG A 151 14.46 8.74 -31.15
C ARG A 151 14.91 8.53 -29.71
N ALA A 152 15.57 9.53 -29.11
CA ALA A 152 16.09 9.43 -27.75
C ALA A 152 15.01 9.10 -26.69
N PRO A 153 13.89 9.85 -26.58
CA PRO A 153 12.87 9.55 -25.57
C PRO A 153 12.15 8.23 -25.85
N VAL A 154 11.92 7.87 -27.12
CA VAL A 154 11.28 6.58 -27.45
C VAL A 154 12.18 5.40 -27.06
N VAL A 155 13.47 5.44 -27.40
CA VAL A 155 14.43 4.40 -27.01
C VAL A 155 14.54 4.32 -25.48
N LEU A 156 14.63 5.46 -24.79
CA LEU A 156 14.66 5.50 -23.34
C LEU A 156 13.39 4.91 -22.73
N GLY A 157 12.21 5.23 -23.29
CA GLY A 157 10.93 4.65 -22.87
C GLY A 157 10.91 3.13 -23.02
N CYS A 158 11.35 2.60 -24.16
CA CYS A 158 11.47 1.16 -24.38
C CYS A 158 12.43 0.49 -23.37
N VAL A 159 13.61 1.09 -23.16
CA VAL A 159 14.61 0.59 -22.21
C VAL A 159 14.09 0.58 -20.78
N LEU A 160 13.27 1.56 -20.38
CA LEU A 160 12.64 1.60 -19.05
C LEU A 160 11.45 0.63 -18.92
N SER A 161 10.72 0.37 -20.00
CA SER A 161 9.59 -0.56 -20.01
C SER A 161 9.98 -2.01 -19.73
N LEU A 162 11.11 -2.47 -20.28
CA LEU A 162 11.57 -3.86 -20.15
C LEU A 162 11.86 -4.30 -18.70
N PRO A 163 12.70 -3.61 -17.91
CA PRO A 163 12.97 -3.99 -16.53
C PRO A 163 11.72 -3.84 -15.66
N MET A 164 10.85 -2.86 -15.95
CA MET A 164 9.58 -2.70 -15.25
C MET A 164 8.66 -3.92 -15.48
N ALA A 165 8.51 -4.35 -16.74
CA ALA A 165 7.76 -5.55 -17.09
C ALA A 165 8.33 -6.81 -16.43
N PHE A 166 9.65 -6.99 -16.49
CA PHE A 166 10.33 -8.10 -15.84
C PHE A 166 10.10 -8.12 -14.32
N PHE A 167 10.23 -6.95 -13.67
CA PHE A 167 9.98 -6.81 -12.24
C PHE A 167 8.55 -7.18 -11.87
N LEU A 168 7.55 -6.69 -12.61
CA LEU A 168 6.14 -7.01 -12.37
C LEU A 168 5.85 -8.51 -12.53
N LEU A 169 6.45 -9.16 -13.53
CA LEU A 169 6.36 -10.62 -13.71
C LEU A 169 6.98 -11.38 -12.54
N CYS A 170 8.13 -10.93 -12.03
CA CYS A 170 8.76 -11.52 -10.86
C CYS A 170 7.88 -11.38 -9.62
N VAL A 171 7.33 -10.18 -9.39
CA VAL A 171 6.43 -9.92 -8.25
C VAL A 171 5.16 -10.78 -8.36
N ALA A 172 4.51 -10.82 -9.52
CA ALA A 172 3.28 -11.59 -9.73
C ALA A 172 3.45 -13.10 -9.51
N ASN A 173 4.66 -13.62 -9.76
CA ASN A 173 5.00 -15.03 -9.59
C ASN A 173 5.86 -15.32 -8.35
N GLY A 174 6.09 -14.33 -7.50
CA GLY A 174 6.96 -14.44 -6.34
C GLY A 174 6.41 -15.34 -5.22
N PRO A 175 7.27 -15.79 -4.30
CA PRO A 175 6.86 -16.62 -3.15
C PRO A 175 5.71 -16.02 -2.33
N GLU A 176 5.71 -14.70 -2.15
CA GLU A 176 4.68 -13.96 -1.42
C GLU A 176 3.33 -14.02 -2.14
N ALA A 177 3.34 -13.93 -3.47
CA ALA A 177 2.14 -14.08 -4.28
C ALA A 177 1.53 -15.48 -4.10
N GLN A 178 2.37 -16.52 -4.09
CA GLN A 178 1.93 -17.90 -3.91
C GLN A 178 1.44 -18.15 -2.48
N HIS A 179 2.12 -17.60 -1.47
CA HIS A 179 1.69 -17.68 -0.08
C HIS A 179 0.32 -17.03 0.13
N ALA A 180 0.11 -15.83 -0.44
CA ALA A 180 -1.17 -15.15 -0.38
C ALA A 180 -2.30 -15.95 -1.05
N LYS A 181 -2.04 -16.57 -2.21
CA LYS A 181 -2.98 -17.48 -2.88
C LYS A 181 -3.32 -18.68 -2.00
N ALA A 182 -2.33 -19.26 -1.31
CA ALA A 182 -2.54 -20.40 -0.41
C ALA A 182 -3.44 -20.03 0.78
N ILE A 183 -3.22 -18.88 1.42
CA ILE A 183 -4.09 -18.38 2.50
C ILE A 183 -5.53 -18.14 1.98
N ALA A 184 -5.67 -17.50 0.82
CA ALA A 184 -6.98 -17.28 0.21
C ALA A 184 -7.69 -18.61 -0.15
N CYS A 185 -6.93 -19.61 -0.59
CA CYS A 185 -7.43 -20.96 -0.88
C CYS A 185 -7.92 -21.68 0.37
N GLN A 186 -7.20 -21.56 1.49
CA GLN A 186 -7.65 -22.12 2.77
C GLN A 186 -8.96 -21.50 3.25
N ASN A 187 -9.17 -20.20 3.00
CA ASN A 187 -10.35 -19.48 3.46
C ASN A 187 -11.60 -19.71 2.60
N LEU A 188 -11.46 -19.82 1.27
CA LEU A 188 -12.59 -19.91 0.34
C LEU A 188 -12.77 -21.31 -0.29
N GLY A 189 -11.78 -22.18 -0.15
CA GLY A 189 -11.82 -23.55 -0.66
C GLY A 189 -11.53 -23.69 -2.16
N PRO A 190 -11.45 -24.93 -2.67
CA PRO A 190 -10.97 -25.21 -4.03
C PRO A 190 -11.92 -24.81 -5.17
N ALA A 191 -13.10 -24.27 -4.85
CA ALA A 191 -14.10 -23.84 -5.84
C ALA A 191 -13.73 -22.56 -6.59
N TYR A 192 -12.65 -21.88 -6.19
CA TYR A 192 -12.16 -20.65 -6.82
C TYR A 192 -10.77 -20.82 -7.40
N GLN A 193 -10.48 -20.05 -8.43
CA GLN A 193 -9.13 -19.79 -8.90
C GLN A 193 -8.61 -18.50 -8.26
N TYR A 194 -7.30 -18.43 -8.00
CA TYR A 194 -6.69 -17.34 -7.23
C TYR A 194 -5.61 -16.61 -8.03
N PHE A 195 -5.75 -15.29 -8.12
CA PHE A 195 -4.78 -14.42 -8.76
C PHE A 195 -4.35 -13.29 -7.82
N ALA A 196 -3.05 -13.15 -7.57
CA ALA A 196 -2.52 -12.07 -6.74
C ALA A 196 -2.45 -10.78 -7.59
N ASN A 197 -3.38 -9.86 -7.35
CA ASN A 197 -3.58 -8.68 -8.19
C ASN A 197 -2.67 -7.51 -7.80
N SER A 198 -2.45 -7.29 -6.51
CA SER A 198 -1.56 -6.24 -6.03
C SER A 198 -0.84 -6.66 -4.77
N GLN A 199 0.42 -6.26 -4.63
CA GLN A 199 1.26 -6.57 -3.48
C GLN A 199 1.87 -5.29 -2.90
N TYR A 200 1.82 -5.16 -1.59
CA TYR A 200 2.41 -4.08 -0.83
C TYR A 200 3.34 -4.70 0.20
N ILE A 201 4.64 -4.55 0.00
CA ILE A 201 5.67 -5.07 0.89
C ILE A 201 6.36 -3.89 1.56
N ARG A 202 6.23 -3.79 2.87
CA ARG A 202 6.96 -2.82 3.68
C ARG A 202 7.99 -3.55 4.53
N SER A 203 9.26 -3.38 4.19
CA SER A 203 10.38 -3.86 4.99
C SER A 203 10.79 -2.79 6.00
N GLY A 204 10.96 -3.16 7.27
CA GLY A 204 11.37 -2.26 8.33
C GLY A 204 12.20 -2.95 9.41
N PRO A 205 12.64 -2.21 10.43
CA PRO A 205 13.46 -2.75 11.53
C PRO A 205 12.78 -3.87 12.32
N LEU A 206 11.43 -3.90 12.31
CA LEU A 206 10.59 -4.86 13.02
C LEU A 206 10.26 -6.11 12.19
N GLY A 207 10.71 -6.19 10.94
CA GLY A 207 10.38 -7.27 10.01
C GLY A 207 9.78 -6.77 8.71
N LYS A 208 9.16 -7.69 7.97
CA LYS A 208 8.57 -7.42 6.66
C LYS A 208 7.05 -7.59 6.76
N ASN A 209 6.32 -6.50 6.59
CA ASN A 209 4.86 -6.52 6.51
C ASN A 209 4.45 -6.66 5.05
N ILE A 210 3.67 -7.69 4.75
CA ILE A 210 3.25 -8.03 3.39
C ILE A 210 1.73 -7.99 3.37
N ALA A 211 1.17 -7.15 2.50
CA ALA A 211 -0.25 -7.11 2.21
C ALA A 211 -0.48 -7.37 0.71
N VAL A 212 -1.34 -8.33 0.39
CA VAL A 212 -1.62 -8.77 -0.98
C VAL A 212 -3.13 -8.82 -1.18
N ASN A 213 -3.62 -8.19 -2.25
CA ASN A 213 -5.01 -8.37 -2.67
C ASN A 213 -5.07 -9.54 -3.64
N VAL A 214 -5.74 -10.61 -3.24
CA VAL A 214 -5.97 -11.80 -4.07
C VAL A 214 -7.37 -11.72 -4.65
N VAL A 215 -7.48 -11.84 -5.96
CA VAL A 215 -8.76 -12.00 -6.65
C VAL A 215 -9.06 -13.50 -6.67
N ALA A 216 -10.10 -13.90 -5.95
CA ALA A 216 -10.69 -15.23 -6.03
C ALA A 216 -11.83 -15.17 -7.04
N TYR A 217 -11.81 -16.04 -8.06
CA TYR A 217 -12.78 -16.00 -9.14
C TYR A 217 -13.20 -17.40 -9.58
N ASN A 218 -14.45 -17.52 -10.01
CA ASN A 218 -15.01 -18.68 -10.69
C ASN A 218 -15.98 -18.20 -11.79
N ASP A 219 -16.76 -19.09 -12.38
CA ASP A 219 -17.69 -18.73 -13.46
C ASP A 219 -18.87 -17.84 -12.99
N ARG A 220 -19.09 -17.68 -11.68
CA ARG A 220 -20.29 -17.03 -11.11
C ARG A 220 -20.00 -15.73 -10.39
N GLU A 221 -18.84 -15.60 -9.75
CA GLU A 221 -18.49 -14.40 -8.98
C GLU A 221 -16.99 -14.14 -8.93
N MET A 222 -16.66 -12.90 -8.58
CA MET A 222 -15.30 -12.46 -8.28
C MET A 222 -15.29 -11.80 -6.91
N ARG A 223 -14.34 -12.17 -6.06
CA ARG A 223 -14.15 -11.61 -4.73
C ARG A 223 -12.72 -11.13 -4.57
N MET A 224 -12.57 -9.96 -3.98
CA MET A 224 -11.26 -9.47 -3.55
C MET A 224 -11.03 -9.90 -2.11
N VAL A 225 -9.99 -10.69 -1.88
CA VAL A 225 -9.58 -11.20 -0.58
C VAL A 225 -8.29 -10.48 -0.18
N PRO A 226 -8.36 -9.50 0.74
CA PRO A 226 -7.16 -8.91 1.29
C PRO A 226 -6.46 -9.93 2.19
N VAL A 227 -5.20 -10.22 1.91
CA VAL A 227 -4.36 -11.12 2.71
C VAL A 227 -3.20 -10.32 3.26
N GLN A 228 -2.95 -10.38 4.56
CA GLN A 228 -1.85 -9.65 5.20
C GLN A 228 -1.17 -10.51 6.26
N TRP A 229 0.17 -10.48 6.29
CA TRP A 229 0.97 -11.11 7.34
C TRP A 229 2.27 -10.32 7.60
N CYS A 230 2.91 -10.63 8.72
CA CYS A 230 4.21 -10.08 9.09
C CYS A 230 5.24 -11.21 9.20
N GLU A 231 6.38 -11.06 8.51
CA GLU A 231 7.54 -11.94 8.65
C GLU A 231 8.52 -11.30 9.63
N ALA A 232 8.72 -11.95 10.77
CA ALA A 232 9.77 -11.57 11.72
C ALA A 232 11.15 -11.87 11.12
N ARG A 233 12.16 -11.06 11.47
CA ARG A 233 13.54 -11.32 11.06
C ARG A 233 14.00 -12.63 11.71
N ALA A 234 14.61 -13.55 10.95
CA ALA A 234 15.04 -14.87 11.44
C ALA A 234 15.78 -14.76 12.79
N GLY A 235 15.26 -15.46 13.82
CA GLY A 235 15.74 -15.37 15.21
C GLY A 235 14.85 -14.55 16.15
N ALA A 236 13.93 -13.74 15.62
CA ALA A 236 12.83 -13.16 16.40
C ALA A 236 11.61 -14.09 16.31
N VAL A 237 11.04 -14.48 17.45
CA VAL A 237 9.76 -15.19 17.51
C VAL A 237 8.76 -14.42 16.64
N ALA A 238 8.06 -15.13 15.75
CA ALA A 238 7.05 -14.56 14.88
C ALA A 238 6.10 -13.69 15.72
N GLN A 239 6.23 -12.37 15.58
CA GLN A 239 5.23 -11.46 16.12
C GLN A 239 3.93 -11.81 15.41
N THR A 240 2.92 -12.24 16.15
CA THR A 240 1.53 -12.08 15.75
C THR A 240 1.19 -10.58 15.80
N GLN A 241 1.78 -9.81 14.89
CA GLN A 241 1.30 -8.48 14.53
C GLN A 241 0.17 -8.65 13.52
N THR A 242 -1.03 -8.91 14.04
CA THR A 242 -2.25 -8.54 13.34
C THR A 242 -2.52 -7.08 13.62
N SER A 243 -2.29 -6.26 12.58
CA SER A 243 -2.99 -5.02 12.25
C SER A 243 -2.20 -3.70 12.32
N PRO A 244 -2.31 -2.83 11.28
CA PRO A 244 -1.92 -1.42 11.31
C PRO A 244 -2.90 -0.53 12.11
N ASN A 245 -3.87 -1.12 12.82
CA ASN A 245 -4.90 -0.39 13.53
C ASN A 245 -4.33 0.37 14.75
N LEU A 246 -4.94 1.53 15.01
CA LEU A 246 -4.56 2.46 16.08
C LEU A 246 -4.59 1.73 17.43
N GLU A 247 -3.44 1.67 18.10
CA GLU A 247 -3.40 1.24 19.50
C GLU A 247 -4.02 2.35 20.35
N LEU A 248 -5.24 2.14 20.81
CA LEU A 248 -5.91 3.05 21.72
C LEU A 248 -5.40 2.77 23.14
N PRO A 249 -4.66 3.70 23.78
CA PRO A 249 -4.28 3.53 25.17
C PRO A 249 -5.54 3.52 26.03
N ALA A 250 -5.67 2.50 26.88
CA ALA A 250 -6.83 2.35 27.75
C ALA A 250 -6.53 2.74 29.21
N THR A 251 -5.30 2.52 29.68
CA THR A 251 -4.85 2.97 31.01
C THR A 251 -3.46 3.61 30.97
N GLY A 252 -3.16 4.43 31.99
CA GLY A 252 -1.84 5.01 32.23
C GLY A 252 -0.85 4.01 32.85
N GLN A 253 0.33 4.50 33.23
CA GLN A 253 1.36 3.70 33.87
C GLN A 253 0.90 3.16 35.23
N ASP A 254 1.26 1.91 35.51
CA ASP A 254 0.90 1.20 36.75
C ASP A 254 2.04 0.26 37.17
N THR A 255 2.02 -0.24 38.41
CA THR A 255 2.98 -1.25 38.88
C THR A 255 2.23 -2.44 39.45
N TRP A 256 2.42 -3.62 38.85
CA TRP A 256 1.75 -4.85 39.27
C TRP A 256 2.71 -5.71 40.07
N ARG A 257 2.30 -6.13 41.27
CA ARG A 257 3.09 -7.00 42.12
C ARG A 257 2.57 -8.44 42.03
N ILE A 258 3.35 -9.31 41.39
CA ILE A 258 2.96 -10.71 41.13
C ILE A 258 4.03 -11.62 41.70
N GLY A 259 3.66 -12.47 42.67
CA GLY A 259 4.59 -13.42 43.29
C GLY A 259 5.80 -12.75 43.96
N GLY A 260 5.66 -11.50 44.41
CA GLY A 260 6.73 -10.73 45.04
C GLY A 260 7.63 -9.92 44.08
N THR A 261 7.42 -10.04 42.76
CA THR A 261 8.12 -9.23 41.75
C THR A 261 7.25 -8.07 41.27
N ASP A 262 7.85 -6.89 41.17
CA ASP A 262 7.18 -5.69 40.65
C ASP A 262 7.38 -5.57 39.13
N TYR A 263 6.28 -5.50 38.40
CA TYR A 263 6.24 -5.30 36.96
C TYR A 263 5.75 -3.89 36.65
N ARG A 264 6.58 -3.10 35.97
CA ARG A 264 6.24 -1.75 35.55
C ARG A 264 5.38 -1.80 34.28
N ILE A 265 4.09 -1.57 34.40
CA ILE A 265 3.15 -1.52 33.29
C ILE A 265 3.17 -0.12 32.70
N GLU A 266 3.51 0.02 31.41
CA GLU A 266 3.47 1.31 30.71
C GLU A 266 2.03 1.73 30.37
N GLY A 267 1.12 0.76 30.30
CA GLY A 267 -0.31 0.95 30.08
C GLY A 267 -0.95 -0.28 29.44
N THR A 268 -2.24 -0.22 29.20
CA THR A 268 -2.97 -1.20 28.40
C THR A 268 -3.41 -0.60 27.07
N ALA A 269 -3.66 -1.45 26.08
CA ALA A 269 -4.15 -1.04 24.77
C ALA A 269 -5.04 -2.11 24.16
N ILE A 270 -5.97 -1.71 23.31
CA ILE A 270 -6.74 -2.65 22.49
C ILE A 270 -6.14 -2.67 21.09
N ILE A 271 -5.98 -3.87 20.53
CA ILE A 271 -5.67 -4.04 19.10
C ILE A 271 -6.82 -4.71 18.39
N THR A 272 -7.10 -4.28 17.17
CA THR A 272 -8.08 -4.93 16.30
C THR A 272 -7.37 -5.98 15.46
N LEU A 273 -7.68 -7.25 15.65
CA LEU A 273 -7.16 -8.39 14.90
C LEU A 273 -7.61 -8.36 13.43
N ALA A 274 -6.98 -9.19 12.58
CA ALA A 274 -7.29 -9.25 11.15
C ALA A 274 -8.73 -9.68 10.84
N ASN A 275 -9.33 -10.47 11.73
CA ASN A 275 -10.73 -10.88 11.65
C ASN A 275 -11.72 -9.82 12.17
N GLY A 276 -11.24 -8.66 12.64
CA GLY A 276 -12.06 -7.58 13.20
C GLY A 276 -12.27 -7.67 14.71
N ASP A 277 -11.82 -8.73 15.37
CA ASP A 277 -11.95 -8.89 16.82
C ASP A 277 -11.05 -7.93 17.58
N LEU A 278 -11.45 -7.55 18.78
CA LEU A 278 -10.65 -6.70 19.66
C LEU A 278 -9.88 -7.56 20.67
N MET A 279 -8.54 -7.51 20.63
CA MET A 279 -7.69 -8.18 21.62
C MET A 279 -7.09 -7.14 22.58
N PRO A 280 -7.34 -7.25 23.90
CA PRO A 280 -6.69 -6.42 24.90
C PRO A 280 -5.21 -6.82 25.04
N ILE A 281 -4.35 -5.82 25.26
CA ILE A 281 -2.91 -5.96 25.43
C ILE A 281 -2.45 -5.19 26.67
N VAL A 282 -1.65 -5.84 27.51
CA VAL A 282 -0.91 -5.19 28.60
C VAL A 282 0.52 -4.91 28.15
N LYS A 283 0.98 -3.67 28.29
CA LYS A 283 2.37 -3.28 27.96
C LYS A 283 3.20 -3.20 29.24
N ALA A 284 4.16 -4.10 29.40
CA ALA A 284 5.07 -4.14 30.53
C ALA A 284 6.48 -3.74 30.09
N ARG A 285 7.11 -2.82 30.81
CA ARG A 285 8.52 -2.50 30.61
C ARG A 285 9.39 -3.59 31.23
N CYS A 286 10.45 -3.93 30.53
CA CYS A 286 11.44 -4.91 30.97
C CYS A 286 12.86 -4.38 30.74
N ASP A 287 13.77 -4.79 31.61
CA ASP A 287 15.20 -4.44 31.55
C ASP A 287 16.05 -5.57 30.93
N PHE A 288 15.39 -6.60 30.42
CA PHE A 288 16.00 -7.72 29.69
C PHE A 288 15.51 -7.72 28.24
N VAL A 289 16.26 -8.37 27.34
CA VAL A 289 15.83 -8.62 25.96
C VAL A 289 14.86 -9.82 25.97
N PRO A 290 13.56 -9.63 25.73
CA PRO A 290 12.60 -10.72 25.73
C PRO A 290 12.85 -11.71 24.59
N GLY A 291 12.34 -12.92 24.78
CA GLY A 291 12.57 -14.09 23.94
C GLY A 291 11.65 -15.22 24.37
N LYS A 292 11.64 -16.34 23.64
CA LYS A 292 10.69 -17.45 23.89
C LYS A 292 10.71 -17.96 25.34
N GLN A 293 11.86 -17.99 25.97
CA GLN A 293 12.03 -18.40 27.37
C GLN A 293 11.27 -17.51 28.38
N HIS A 294 10.90 -16.28 28.00
CA HIS A 294 10.19 -15.34 28.87
C HIS A 294 8.67 -15.45 28.76
N GLU A 295 8.13 -16.40 27.98
CA GLU A 295 6.69 -16.69 27.95
C GLU A 295 6.16 -17.09 29.34
N ALA A 296 6.98 -17.80 30.11
CA ALA A 296 6.69 -18.16 31.50
C ALA A 296 6.54 -16.94 32.42
N LEU A 297 7.17 -15.80 32.09
CA LEU A 297 7.00 -14.53 32.81
C LEU A 297 5.76 -13.76 32.32
N ALA A 298 5.43 -13.87 31.03
CA ALA A 298 4.26 -13.22 30.46
C ALA A 298 2.95 -13.89 30.92
N ARG A 299 2.93 -15.20 31.14
CA ARG A 299 1.71 -15.94 31.55
C ARG A 299 1.14 -15.46 32.90
N PRO A 300 1.92 -15.27 33.99
CA PRO A 300 1.42 -14.69 35.24
C PRO A 300 0.86 -13.27 35.09
N LEU A 301 1.48 -12.44 34.25
CA LEU A 301 0.97 -11.10 33.93
C LEU A 301 -0.38 -11.16 33.21
N ALA A 302 -0.52 -12.06 32.25
CA ALA A 302 -1.76 -12.30 31.53
C ALA A 302 -2.85 -12.77 32.48
N LYS A 303 -2.52 -13.73 33.36
CA LYS A 303 -3.46 -14.21 34.39
C LYS A 303 -3.90 -13.08 35.31
N TYR A 304 -2.95 -12.30 35.83
CA TYR A 304 -3.24 -11.16 36.70
C TYR A 304 -4.18 -10.16 36.03
N ALA A 305 -3.94 -9.84 34.75
CA ALA A 305 -4.79 -8.95 33.97
C ALA A 305 -6.22 -9.48 33.80
N VAL A 306 -6.37 -10.79 33.57
CA VAL A 306 -7.69 -11.45 33.48
C VAL A 306 -8.40 -11.44 34.83
N ASP A 307 -7.70 -11.81 35.90
CA ASP A 307 -8.26 -11.90 37.26
C ASP A 307 -8.75 -10.53 37.78
N HIS A 308 -8.09 -9.43 37.35
CA HIS A 308 -8.45 -8.05 37.72
C HIS A 308 -9.38 -7.37 36.70
N GLY A 309 -9.93 -8.11 35.73
CA GLY A 309 -10.98 -7.62 34.84
C GLY A 309 -10.53 -6.65 33.74
N TYR A 310 -9.24 -6.59 33.43
CA TYR A 310 -8.71 -5.70 32.39
C TYR A 310 -9.25 -6.04 30.98
N THR A 311 -9.69 -7.28 30.74
CA THR A 311 -10.26 -7.69 29.45
C THR A 311 -11.68 -7.16 29.18
N ILE A 312 -12.46 -6.89 30.23
CA ILE A 312 -13.89 -6.54 30.15
C ILE A 312 -14.09 -5.01 30.24
N ARG A 313 -13.28 -4.33 31.05
CA ARG A 313 -13.43 -2.89 31.33
C ARG A 313 -13.13 -2.01 30.11
N GLU A 314 -12.27 -2.47 29.21
CA GLU A 314 -11.81 -1.69 28.04
C GLU A 314 -12.74 -1.78 26.83
N ALA A 315 -13.38 -2.94 26.62
CA ALA A 315 -14.36 -3.12 25.56
C ALA A 315 -15.66 -2.33 25.84
N SER A 316 -16.09 -2.30 27.11
CA SER A 316 -17.30 -1.59 27.55
C SER A 316 -17.17 -0.06 27.48
N ASN A 317 -16.02 0.49 27.85
CA ASN A 317 -15.84 1.95 27.95
C ASN A 317 -15.75 2.66 26.59
N ASN A 318 -15.47 1.93 25.51
CA ASN A 318 -15.30 2.51 24.18
C ASN A 318 -16.57 2.45 23.29
N GLY A 319 -17.70 1.95 23.80
CA GLY A 319 -18.95 1.87 23.03
C GLY A 319 -18.87 0.97 21.78
N LEU A 320 -17.81 0.17 21.65
CA LEU A 320 -17.56 -0.70 20.51
C LEU A 320 -18.40 -1.97 20.65
N ARG A 321 -19.40 -2.16 19.79
CA ARG A 321 -20.19 -3.41 19.66
C ARG A 321 -19.40 -4.55 18.98
N GLN A 322 -18.07 -4.50 18.99
CA GLN A 322 -17.22 -5.49 18.34
C GLN A 322 -16.92 -6.64 19.31
N GLN A 323 -16.79 -7.85 18.76
CA GLN A 323 -16.52 -9.05 19.54
C GLN A 323 -15.10 -8.98 20.13
N VAL A 324 -14.99 -9.17 21.44
CA VAL A 324 -13.69 -9.25 22.12
C VAL A 324 -13.11 -10.63 21.86
N SER A 325 -11.85 -10.67 21.43
CA SER A 325 -11.10 -11.90 21.23
C SER A 325 -11.10 -12.73 22.52
N PRO A 326 -11.16 -14.08 22.43
CA PRO A 326 -10.99 -14.94 23.60
C PRO A 326 -9.57 -14.91 24.18
N ASN A 327 -8.65 -14.15 23.57
CA ASN A 327 -7.25 -14.07 23.96
C ASN A 327 -6.91 -12.73 24.62
N ILE A 328 -5.85 -12.73 25.41
CA ILE A 328 -5.19 -11.53 25.94
C ILE A 328 -3.72 -11.50 25.49
N GLY A 329 -3.20 -10.31 25.16
CA GLY A 329 -1.82 -10.09 24.79
C GLY A 329 -0.98 -9.49 25.93
N ILE A 330 0.28 -9.91 26.07
CA ILE A 330 1.29 -9.26 26.90
C ILE A 330 2.41 -8.76 25.99
N ALA A 331 2.74 -7.48 26.07
CA ALA A 331 3.78 -6.81 25.30
C ALA A 331 4.92 -6.38 26.22
N PHE A 332 6.08 -7.05 26.13
CA PHE A 332 7.30 -6.61 26.81
C PHE A 332 8.03 -5.54 26.00
N ILE A 333 8.28 -4.40 26.62
CA ILE A 333 8.95 -3.24 26.05
C ILE A 333 10.36 -3.14 26.64
N TYR A 334 11.37 -3.34 25.81
CA TYR A 334 12.77 -3.17 26.18
C TYR A 334 13.32 -1.88 25.56
N LYS A 335 13.92 -1.03 26.40
CA LYS A 335 14.57 0.22 25.99
C LYS A 335 16.07 0.09 26.35
N PRO A 336 16.96 -0.22 25.39
CA PRO A 336 18.37 -0.46 25.67
C PRO A 336 19.06 0.77 26.27
N ASP A 337 18.68 1.98 25.83
CA ASP A 337 19.18 3.23 26.40
C ASP A 337 18.02 4.18 26.75
N PRO A 338 18.01 4.78 27.96
CA PRO A 338 17.07 5.83 28.36
C PRO A 338 17.36 7.12 27.58
N GLY A 339 16.95 7.14 26.30
CA GLY A 339 17.14 8.28 25.40
C GLY A 339 17.13 7.91 23.92
N SER A 340 17.33 6.63 23.57
CA SER A 340 17.49 6.21 22.17
C SER A 340 16.22 6.27 21.31
N GLY A 341 15.03 6.59 21.88
CA GLY A 341 13.75 6.62 21.16
C GLY A 341 13.31 5.28 20.53
N ARG A 342 14.18 4.27 20.50
CA ARG A 342 14.00 2.99 19.84
C ARG A 342 13.66 1.93 20.88
N ALA A 343 12.38 1.87 21.25
CA ALA A 343 11.87 0.75 22.03
C ALA A 343 11.72 -0.49 21.12
N ARG A 344 12.10 -1.66 21.65
CA ARG A 344 11.79 -2.96 21.02
C ARG A 344 10.64 -3.61 21.80
N CYS A 345 9.76 -4.31 21.09
CA CYS A 345 8.55 -4.88 21.67
C CYS A 345 8.40 -6.37 21.29
N TRP A 346 8.08 -7.21 22.26
CA TRP A 346 7.80 -8.63 22.08
C TRP A 346 6.42 -8.94 22.65
N ARG A 347 5.62 -9.72 21.91
CA ARG A 347 4.25 -10.05 22.31
C ARG A 347 4.07 -11.53 22.56
N TYR A 348 3.28 -11.85 23.58
CA TYR A 348 2.82 -13.17 23.95
C TYR A 348 1.29 -13.12 23.99
N SER A 349 0.61 -14.19 23.58
CA SER A 349 -0.85 -14.26 23.57
C SER A 349 -1.29 -15.51 24.30
N PHE A 350 -2.34 -15.38 25.11
CA PHE A 350 -2.86 -16.45 25.94
C PHE A 350 -4.38 -16.50 25.84
N ASP A 351 -4.94 -17.71 25.83
CA ASP A 351 -6.38 -17.92 25.89
C ASP A 351 -6.91 -17.61 27.30
N ILE A 352 -7.99 -16.82 27.37
CA ILE A 352 -8.56 -16.37 28.64
C ILE A 352 -9.17 -17.53 29.44
N GLN A 353 -9.73 -18.54 28.78
CA GLN A 353 -10.29 -19.72 29.46
C GLN A 353 -9.19 -20.57 30.08
N GLU A 354 -8.07 -20.73 29.36
CA GLU A 354 -6.90 -21.42 29.91
C GLU A 354 -6.35 -20.74 31.17
N LEU A 355 -6.29 -19.40 31.17
CA LEU A 355 -5.81 -18.63 32.33
C LEU A 355 -6.75 -18.69 33.55
N ARG A 356 -8.04 -18.97 33.34
CA ARG A 356 -9.05 -19.12 34.40
C ARG A 356 -9.05 -20.51 35.03
N CYS A 357 -8.50 -21.51 34.34
CA CYS A 357 -8.47 -22.87 34.86
C CYS A 357 -7.45 -22.98 36.01
N PRO A 358 -7.84 -23.42 37.22
CA PRO A 358 -6.93 -23.52 38.37
C PRO A 358 -5.79 -24.55 38.23
N GLN A 359 -5.75 -25.34 37.15
CA GLN A 359 -5.00 -26.60 37.09
C GLN A 359 -3.55 -26.51 36.54
N SER A 360 -2.83 -25.40 36.75
CA SER A 360 -1.37 -25.40 36.47
C SER A 360 -0.53 -24.65 37.50
N ALA A 361 -0.96 -24.65 38.77
CA ALA A 361 -0.08 -24.33 39.90
C ALA A 361 0.80 -25.54 40.31
N GLY A 362 1.30 -26.28 39.32
CA GLY A 362 2.17 -27.45 39.49
C GLY A 362 3.59 -27.13 39.05
N THR A 363 4.47 -26.90 40.03
CA THR A 363 5.93 -27.07 39.94
C THR A 363 6.72 -25.98 39.18
N LEU A 364 6.76 -24.79 39.75
CA LEU A 364 7.95 -23.93 39.67
C LEU A 364 8.33 -23.54 41.11
N ALA A 365 8.78 -24.55 41.86
CA ALA A 365 9.58 -24.33 43.05
C ALA A 365 10.93 -23.76 42.58
N LEU A 366 11.23 -22.57 43.06
CA LEU A 366 12.51 -21.87 42.99
C LEU A 366 13.71 -22.83 43.11
N ALA A 367 14.48 -22.96 42.02
CA ALA A 367 15.90 -23.23 42.13
C ALA A 367 16.59 -21.86 42.18
N HIS A 368 17.10 -21.53 43.38
CA HIS A 368 18.02 -20.42 43.60
C HIS A 368 19.36 -20.64 42.91
#